data_AF-A0A453JM98-F1
#
_entry.id   AF-A0A453JM98-F1
#
_cell.length_a   1.000
_cell.length_b   1.000
_cell.length_c   1.000
_cell.angle_alpha   90.00
_cell.angle_beta   90.00
_cell.angle_gamma   90.00
#
_symmetry.space_group_name_H-M   'P 1'
#
loop_
_entity.id
_entity.type
_entity.pdbx_description
1 polymer ?
#
loop_
_entity_poly.entity_id
_entity_poly.type
_entity_poly.pdbx_seq_one_letter_code
_entity_poly.pdbx_strand_id
1 'polypeptide(L)'
;MERKLSMSEMPQSLPENDGEQRCLNSELWHACAGPLVSLPAVGSRVIYFPQGHSEQVAASTNKEVDSQIPNYPNLPPQLICQLHNVTMHADAETDEVYAQMTLQPLSP
;
A
#
# COMPACT_ATOMS: atom_id res chain seq x y z
N MET A 1 3.66 30.53 36.71
CA MET A 1 5.13 30.52 36.73
C MET A 1 5.57 29.08 36.97
N GLU A 2 5.64 28.33 35.87
CA GLU A 2 6.87 27.62 35.42
C GLU A 2 6.97 26.22 36.08
N ARG A 3 6.25 25.23 35.55
CA ARG A 3 6.74 24.27 34.54
C ARG A 3 8.18 23.81 34.81
N LYS A 4 8.31 22.63 35.40
CA LYS A 4 9.47 21.76 35.15
C LYS A 4 9.01 20.31 35.00
N LEU A 5 8.30 20.02 33.90
CA LEU A 5 8.30 18.66 33.37
C LEU A 5 9.59 18.56 32.55
N SER A 6 10.54 17.76 33.02
CA SER A 6 11.82 17.58 32.36
C SER A 6 11.59 16.89 31.01
N MET A 7 11.70 17.65 29.92
CA MET A 7 11.99 17.11 28.60
C MET A 7 13.42 16.55 28.65
N SER A 8 13.55 15.26 28.42
CA SER A 8 14.81 14.66 28.01
C SER A 8 14.61 14.19 26.57
N GLU A 9 14.98 15.04 25.61
CA GLU A 9 15.24 14.69 24.21
C GLU A 9 16.58 13.91 24.17
N MET A 10 16.56 12.63 23.79
CA MET A 10 16.79 12.06 22.43
C MET A 10 18.29 11.95 22.07
N PRO A 11 18.75 10.99 21.23
CA PRO A 11 18.00 10.05 20.40
C PRO A 11 18.37 8.56 20.66
N GLN A 12 17.39 7.66 20.57
CA GLN A 12 17.73 6.28 20.20
C GLN A 12 17.91 6.27 18.70
N SER A 13 19.16 6.15 18.27
CA SER A 13 19.52 5.85 16.89
C SER A 13 18.79 4.57 16.46
N LEU A 14 17.67 4.73 15.77
CA LEU A 14 17.14 3.66 14.92
C LEU A 14 18.27 3.31 13.95
N PRO A 15 18.60 2.02 13.74
CA PRO A 15 19.62 1.67 12.78
C PRO A 15 19.21 2.26 11.43
N GLU A 16 20.07 3.13 10.91
CA GLU A 16 20.02 3.61 9.54
C GLU A 16 20.27 2.40 8.64
N ASN A 17 19.19 1.69 8.39
CA ASN A 17 19.17 0.63 7.42
C ASN A 17 19.05 1.27 6.03
N ASP A 18 20.22 1.61 5.50
CA ASP A 18 20.43 2.14 4.16
C ASP A 18 20.01 1.05 3.16
N GLY A 19 18.89 1.26 2.47
CA GLY A 19 18.51 0.49 1.27
C GLY A 19 17.56 -0.71 1.42
N GLU A 20 17.18 -1.18 2.62
CA GLU A 20 16.09 -2.18 2.72
C GLU A 20 14.77 -1.45 3.00
N GLN A 21 13.83 -1.57 2.06
CA GLN A 21 12.43 -1.15 2.19
C GLN A 21 11.88 -1.58 3.56
N ARG A 22 11.80 -0.63 4.50
CA ARG A 22 11.41 -0.87 5.89
C ARG A 22 9.96 -1.36 5.91
N CYS A 23 9.78 -2.67 6.07
CA CYS A 23 8.46 -3.24 6.29
C CYS A 23 7.90 -2.70 7.61
N LEU A 24 6.72 -2.08 7.55
CA LEU A 24 6.05 -1.56 8.75
C LEU A 24 5.48 -2.68 9.61
N ASN A 25 5.41 -2.41 10.92
CA ASN A 25 4.66 -3.25 11.84
C ASN A 25 3.20 -3.34 11.37
N SER A 26 2.65 -4.56 11.32
CA SER A 26 1.34 -4.81 10.73
C SER A 26 0.20 -4.14 11.49
N GLU A 27 0.24 -4.10 12.82
CA GLU A 27 -0.81 -3.49 13.65
C GLU A 27 -0.84 -1.97 13.44
N LEU A 28 0.34 -1.34 13.42
CA LEU A 28 0.46 0.09 13.15
C LEU A 28 -0.04 0.44 11.74
N TRP A 29 0.35 -0.35 10.74
CA TRP A 29 -0.08 -0.12 9.37
C TRP A 29 -1.62 -0.20 9.24
N HIS A 30 -2.26 -1.20 9.84
CA HIS A 30 -3.72 -1.31 9.81
C HIS A 30 -4.41 -0.19 10.60
N ALA A 31 -3.83 0.26 11.71
CA ALA A 31 -4.35 1.39 12.47
C ALA A 31 -4.36 2.69 11.64
N CYS A 32 -3.35 2.89 10.78
CA CYS A 32 -3.26 4.02 9.85
C CYS A 32 -4.14 3.85 8.61
N ALA A 33 -4.22 2.65 8.03
CA ALA A 33 -4.97 2.38 6.80
C ALA A 33 -6.49 2.49 7.01
N GLY A 34 -6.95 2.26 8.24
CA GLY A 34 -8.34 2.42 8.64
C GLY A 34 -9.12 1.10 8.75
N PRO A 35 -10.26 1.11 9.46
CA PRO A 35 -10.96 -0.10 9.89
C PRO A 35 -11.62 -0.89 8.76
N LEU A 36 -11.73 -0.31 7.56
CA LEU A 36 -12.32 -0.96 6.38
C LEU A 36 -11.26 -1.66 5.52
N VAL A 37 -9.98 -1.54 5.87
CA VAL A 37 -8.88 -2.14 5.09
C VAL A 37 -8.60 -3.55 5.59
N SER A 38 -8.60 -4.50 4.65
CA SER A 38 -8.16 -5.88 4.89
C SER A 38 -7.24 -6.33 3.77
N LEU A 39 -6.07 -6.85 4.12
CA LEU A 39 -5.13 -7.42 3.14
C LEU A 39 -5.37 -8.93 2.98
N PRO A 40 -5.36 -9.47 1.75
CA PRO A 40 -5.44 -10.91 1.51
C PRO A 40 -4.22 -11.64 2.06
N ALA A 41 -4.41 -12.89 2.51
CA ALA A 41 -3.32 -13.72 3.00
C ALA A 41 -2.38 -14.15 1.86
N VAL A 42 -1.06 -14.07 2.09
CA VAL A 42 -0.06 -14.62 1.16
C VAL A 42 -0.35 -16.11 0.90
N GLY A 43 -0.28 -16.54 -0.36
CA GLY A 43 -0.68 -17.88 -0.77
C GLY A 43 -2.17 -18.05 -1.06
N SER A 44 -2.99 -17.00 -0.91
CA SER A 44 -4.40 -17.03 -1.32
C SER A 44 -4.60 -16.80 -2.83
N ARG A 45 -5.73 -17.28 -3.35
CA ARG A 45 -6.24 -16.93 -4.67
C ARG A 45 -7.07 -15.65 -4.56
N VAL A 46 -6.78 -14.69 -5.42
CA VAL A 46 -7.47 -13.39 -5.48
C VAL A 46 -7.93 -13.11 -6.91
N ILE A 47 -8.92 -12.22 -7.05
CA ILE A 47 -9.32 -11.68 -8.34
C ILE A 47 -8.76 -10.26 -8.44
N TYR A 48 -7.91 -10.02 -9.43
CA TYR A 48 -7.41 -8.70 -9.77
C TYR A 48 -8.30 -8.06 -10.84
N PHE A 49 -8.77 -6.85 -10.57
CA PHE A 49 -9.60 -6.05 -11.48
C PHE A 49 -8.75 -4.89 -12.04
N PRO A 50 -8.24 -4.97 -13.28
CA PRO A 50 -7.42 -3.90 -13.86
C PRO A 50 -8.13 -2.54 -13.88
N GLN A 51 -9.45 -2.52 -14.08
CA GLN A 51 -10.24 -1.29 -14.05
C GLN A 51 -10.19 -0.60 -12.68
N GLY A 52 -10.39 -1.34 -11.59
CA GLY A 52 -10.33 -0.80 -10.23
C GLY A 52 -8.95 -0.22 -9.89
N HIS A 53 -7.88 -0.81 -10.44
CA HIS A 53 -6.53 -0.25 -10.32
C HIS A 53 -6.40 1.09 -11.07
N SER A 54 -6.92 1.19 -12.30
CA SER A 54 -6.94 2.45 -13.05
C SER A 54 -7.72 3.54 -12.31
N GLU A 55 -8.87 3.20 -11.71
CA GLU A 55 -9.67 4.12 -10.89
C GLU A 55 -8.89 4.61 -9.67
N GLN A 56 -8.16 3.73 -8.98
CA GLN A 56 -7.31 4.12 -7.84
C GLN A 56 -6.18 5.07 -8.27
N VAL A 57 -5.52 4.82 -9.40
CA VAL A 57 -4.45 5.68 -9.94
C VAL A 57 -4.99 7.05 -10.38
N ALA A 58 -6.19 7.09 -10.96
CA ALA A 58 -6.84 8.35 -11.31
C ALA A 58 -7.15 9.19 -10.07
N ALA A 59 -7.69 8.56 -9.01
CA ALA A 59 -8.00 9.21 -7.75
C ALA A 59 -6.75 9.78 -7.05
N SER A 60 -5.64 9.04 -7.03
CA SER A 60 -4.40 9.50 -6.36
C SER A 60 -3.67 10.61 -7.10
N THR A 61 -3.83 10.73 -8.42
CA THR A 61 -3.14 11.74 -9.24
C THR A 61 -3.92 13.04 -9.43
N ASN A 62 -5.11 13.18 -8.82
CA ASN A 62 -6.03 14.32 -9.02
C ASN A 62 -6.28 14.67 -10.49
N LYS A 63 -6.13 13.70 -11.40
CA LYS A 63 -6.53 13.85 -12.80
C LYS A 63 -8.01 13.54 -12.86
N GLU A 64 -8.83 14.55 -13.07
CA GLU A 64 -10.26 14.37 -13.29
C GLU A 64 -10.49 13.28 -14.35
N VAL A 65 -11.58 12.52 -14.15
CA VAL A 65 -12.08 11.39 -14.95
C VAL A 65 -12.46 11.78 -16.40
N ASP A 66 -11.89 12.86 -16.96
CA ASP A 66 -11.83 13.05 -18.42
C ASP A 66 -10.70 12.22 -19.06
N SER A 67 -9.93 11.54 -18.21
CA SER A 67 -8.97 10.51 -18.57
C SER A 67 -9.71 9.27 -19.07
N GLN A 68 -10.05 9.21 -20.36
CA GLN A 68 -10.56 8.01 -21.01
C GLN A 68 -9.69 6.81 -20.59
N ILE A 69 -10.25 5.89 -19.79
CA ILE A 69 -9.53 4.66 -19.39
C ILE A 69 -9.09 3.99 -20.69
N PRO A 70 -7.80 3.75 -20.91
CA PRO A 70 -7.33 3.17 -22.16
C PRO A 70 -8.04 1.84 -22.38
N ASN A 71 -8.61 1.65 -23.57
CA ASN A 71 -9.19 0.35 -23.89
C ASN A 71 -8.04 -0.64 -24.11
N TYR A 72 -7.99 -1.68 -23.28
CA TYR A 72 -7.05 -2.78 -23.41
C TYR A 72 -7.79 -4.00 -23.95
N PRO A 73 -8.00 -4.12 -25.27
CA PRO A 73 -8.87 -5.15 -25.86
C PRO A 73 -8.40 -6.58 -25.58
N ASN A 74 -7.11 -6.78 -25.27
CA ASN A 74 -6.54 -8.08 -24.96
C ASN A 74 -6.39 -8.34 -23.46
N LEU A 75 -6.82 -7.40 -22.61
CA LEU A 75 -6.75 -7.55 -21.16
C LEU A 75 -8.12 -8.02 -20.63
N PRO A 76 -8.21 -9.21 -20.02
CA PRO A 76 -9.43 -9.64 -19.37
C PRO A 76 -9.87 -8.65 -18.27
N PRO A 77 -11.19 -8.41 -18.09
CA PRO A 77 -11.69 -7.49 -17.06
C PRO A 77 -11.43 -7.99 -15.63
N GLN A 78 -11.10 -9.27 -15.48
CA GLN A 78 -10.74 -9.91 -14.23
C GLN A 78 -9.65 -10.96 -14.48
N LEU A 79 -8.67 -11.02 -13.58
CA LEU A 79 -7.59 -12.01 -13.61
C LEU A 79 -7.62 -12.80 -12.31
N ILE A 80 -7.65 -14.13 -12.39
CA ILE A 80 -7.44 -14.99 -11.23
C ILE A 80 -5.94 -15.05 -10.98
N CYS A 81 -5.51 -14.64 -9.79
CA CYS A 81 -4.10 -14.56 -9.44
C CYS A 81 -3.80 -15.34 -8.16
N GLN A 82 -2.58 -15.84 -8.08
CA GLN A 82 -1.97 -16.32 -6.84
C GLN A 82 -1.18 -15.18 -6.20
N LEU A 83 -1.51 -14.83 -4.97
CA LEU A 83 -0.79 -13.81 -4.21
C LEU A 83 0.51 -14.38 -3.65
N HIS A 84 1.64 -13.85 -4.09
CA HIS A 84 2.98 -14.32 -3.72
C HIS A 84 3.57 -13.58 -2.53
N ASN A 85 3.31 -12.29 -2.44
CA ASN A 85 3.86 -11.47 -1.37
C ASN A 85 2.95 -10.26 -1.09
N VAL A 86 2.97 -9.79 0.15
CA VAL A 86 2.37 -8.54 0.60
C VAL A 86 3.36 -7.86 1.53
N THR A 87 3.74 -6.62 1.21
CA THR A 87 4.59 -5.79 2.07
C THR A 87 3.88 -4.47 2.36
N MET A 88 4.01 -4.02 3.60
CA MET A 88 3.36 -2.82 4.13
C MET A 88 4.37 -1.70 4.27
N HIS A 89 4.05 -0.53 3.72
CA HIS A 89 4.92 0.64 3.65
C HIS A 89 4.15 1.91 4.00
N ALA A 90 4.90 2.98 4.26
CA ALA A 90 4.40 4.34 4.28
C ALA A 90 5.31 5.22 3.41
N ASP A 91 4.72 6.19 2.74
CA ASP A 91 5.49 7.25 2.08
C ASP A 91 6.21 8.11 3.14
N ALA A 92 7.48 8.42 2.90
CA ALA A 92 8.32 9.10 3.90
C ALA A 92 8.04 10.61 3.99
N GLU A 93 7.38 11.20 2.99
CA GLU A 93 7.05 12.62 2.95
C GLU A 93 5.59 12.87 3.35
N THR A 94 4.67 12.00 2.93
CA THR A 94 3.23 12.21 3.13
C THR A 94 2.62 11.41 4.26
N ASP A 95 3.36 10.47 4.86
CA ASP A 95 2.87 9.47 5.83
C ASP A 95 1.72 8.59 5.29
N GLU A 96 1.47 8.61 3.98
CA GLU A 96 0.43 7.79 3.36
C GLU A 96 0.85 6.31 3.37
N VAL A 97 0.02 5.47 4.00
CA VAL A 97 0.26 4.02 4.07
C VAL A 97 -0.20 3.33 2.79
N TYR A 98 0.64 2.42 2.27
CA TYR A 98 0.32 1.61 1.10
C TYR A 98 0.81 0.17 1.24
N ALA A 99 0.15 -0.75 0.53
CA ALA A 99 0.54 -2.16 0.47
C ALA A 99 1.01 -2.49 -0.95
N GLN A 100 2.19 -3.08 -1.06
CA GLN A 100 2.68 -3.63 -2.31
C GLN A 100 2.37 -5.12 -2.35
N MET A 101 1.72 -5.56 -3.42
CA MET A 101 1.33 -6.95 -3.63
C MET A 101 2.00 -7.51 -4.89
N THR A 102 2.53 -8.72 -4.80
CA THR A 102 3.05 -9.44 -5.98
C THR A 102 2.05 -10.51 -6.39
N LEU A 103 1.47 -10.34 -7.57
CA LEU A 103 0.45 -11.22 -8.13
C LEU A 103 1.00 -12.01 -9.31
N GLN A 104 0.74 -13.31 -9.33
CA GLN A 104 0.98 -14.15 -10.52
C GLN A 104 -0.38 -14.52 -11.14
N PRO A 105 -0.66 -14.12 -12.39
CA PRO A 105 -1.83 -14.60 -13.11
C PRO A 105 -1.80 -16.12 -13.26
N LEU A 106 -2.93 -16.76 -12.98
CA LEU A 106 -3.12 -18.18 -13.23
C LEU A 106 -3.71 -18.35 -14.63
N SER A 107 -3.16 -19.27 -15.41
CA SER A 107 -3.79 -19.69 -16.66
C SER A 107 -5.16 -20.31 -16.37
N PRO A 108 -6.19 -19.99 -17.16
CA PRO A 108 -7.51 -20.60 -17.02
C PRO A 108 -7.48 -22.11 -17.24
#